data_AF-A0A0F6ARX6-F1
#
_entry.id   AF-A0A0F6ARX6-F1
#
_cell.length_a   1.000
_cell.length_b   1.000
_cell.length_c   1.000
_cell.angle_alpha   90.00
_cell.angle_beta   90.00
_cell.angle_gamma   90.00
#
_symmetry.space_group_name_H-M   'P 1'
#
loop_
_entity.id
_entity.type
_entity.pdbx_description
1 polymer ?
#
loop_
_entity_poly.entity_id
_entity_poly.type
_entity_poly.pdbx_seq_one_letter_code
_entity_poly.pdbx_strand_id
1 'polypeptide(L)' 'MGRNTKVLQRMGLIEHVASDDHRETNLTLTTEGRNLAERGAPLWNRAQKEIETRLGGDGAEQLLALLRRLDCEQ' A
#
# COMPACT_ATOMS: atom_id res chain seq x y z
N MET A 1 1.97 14.44 -2.08
CA MET A 1 0.95 13.40 -1.88
C MET A 1 -0.33 13.85 -2.60
N GLY A 2 -0.85 13.17 -3.63
CA GLY A 2 -2.10 13.69 -4.25
C GLY A 2 -2.55 13.22 -5.63
N ARG A 3 -1.73 12.53 -6.42
CA ARG A 3 -2.19 12.09 -7.77
C ARG A 3 -3.07 10.85 -7.69
N ASN A 4 -2.61 9.81 -6.99
CA ASN A 4 -3.36 8.57 -6.88
C ASN A 4 -4.60 8.73 -5.99
N THR A 5 -4.54 9.56 -4.95
CA THR A 5 -5.69 9.79 -4.06
C THR A 5 -6.87 10.43 -4.81
N LYS A 6 -6.63 11.42 -5.69
CA LYS A 6 -7.69 12.01 -6.52
C LYS A 6 -8.37 10.99 -7.45
N VAL A 7 -7.58 10.06 -8.00
CA VAL A 7 -8.11 8.99 -8.86
C VAL A 7 -8.93 8.01 -8.03
N LEU A 8 -8.40 7.53 -6.90
CA LEU A 8 -9.09 6.60 -6.00
C LEU A 8 -10.38 7.20 -5.43
N GLN A 9 -10.40 8.50 -5.14
CA GLN A 9 -11.57 9.23 -4.66
C GLN A 9 -12.61 9.37 -5.77
N ARG A 10 -12.20 9.70 -7.01
CA ARG A 10 -13.10 9.72 -8.17
C ARG A 10 -13.70 8.33 -8.46
N MET A 11 -12.98 7.27 -8.13
CA MET A 11 -13.44 5.88 -8.23
C MET A 11 -14.33 5.45 -7.04
N GLY A 12 -14.57 6.31 -6.04
CA GLY A 12 -15.39 5.98 -4.88
C GLY A 12 -14.73 5.01 -3.89
N LEU A 13 -13.41 4.77 -4.01
CA LEU A 13 -12.68 3.80 -3.18
C LEU A 13 -12.16 4.41 -1.88
N ILE A 14 -11.98 5.74 -1.85
CA ILE A 14 -11.57 6.49 -0.67
C ILE A 14 -12.43 7.74 -0.50
N GLU A 15 -12.57 8.19 0.74
CA GLU A 15 -13.30 9.42 1.10
C GLU A 15 -12.52 10.24 2.13
N HIS A 16 -12.83 11.54 2.20
CA HIS A 16 -12.25 12.42 3.22
C HIS A 16 -12.98 12.25 4.56
N VAL A 17 -12.22 12.24 5.63
CA VAL A 17 -12.76 12.30 7.00
C VAL A 17 -12.43 13.68 7.58
N ALA A 18 -13.36 14.26 8.33
CA ALA A 18 -13.11 15.51 9.04
C ALA A 18 -11.90 15.35 9.96
N SER A 19 -10.98 16.31 9.89
CA SER A 19 -9.86 16.45 10.83
C SER A 19 -10.02 17.79 11.56
N ASP A 20 -9.70 17.80 12.86
CA ASP A 20 -9.65 19.05 13.64
C ASP A 20 -8.56 20.00 13.12
N ASP A 21 -7.54 19.45 12.45
CA ASP A 21 -6.48 20.22 11.79
C ASP A 21 -6.75 20.32 10.27
N HIS A 22 -7.01 21.54 9.80
CA HIS A 22 -7.27 21.86 8.39
C HIS A 22 -6.05 21.64 7.46
N ARG A 23 -4.89 21.27 8.01
CA ARG A 23 -3.69 20.91 7.24
C ARG A 23 -3.58 19.42 6.97
N GLU A 24 -4.38 18.58 7.63
CA GLU A 24 -4.35 17.14 7.45
C GLU A 24 -5.50 16.66 6.56
N THR A 25 -5.14 16.11 5.40
CA THR A 25 -6.12 15.43 4.54
C THR A 25 -6.28 14.00 5.03
N ASN A 26 -7.15 13.79 6.02
CA ASN A 26 -7.48 12.45 6.48
C ASN A 26 -8.34 11.74 5.43
N LEU A 27 -7.87 10.57 4.99
CA LEU A 27 -8.53 9.73 4.01
C LEU A 27 -8.83 8.37 4.63
N THR A 28 -10.02 7.85 4.37
CA THR A 28 -10.41 6.48 4.75
C THR A 28 -10.85 5.68 3.53
N LEU A 29 -10.77 4.36 3.62
CA LEU A 29 -11.40 3.47 2.64
C LEU A 29 -12.91 3.52 2.80
N THR A 30 -13.62 3.63 1.68
CA THR A 30 -15.06 3.34 1.66
C THR A 30 -15.29 1.83 1.81
N THR A 31 -16.54 1.41 2.01
CA THR A 31 -16.89 -0.02 1.99
C THR A 31 -16.50 -0.69 0.67
N GLU A 32 -16.69 0.00 -0.46
CA GLU A 32 -16.27 -0.50 -1.77
C GLU A 32 -14.74 -0.62 -1.88
N GLY A 33 -14.02 0.40 -1.41
CA GLY A 33 -12.56 0.39 -1.34
C GLY A 33 -12.02 -0.78 -0.52
N ARG A 34 -12.63 -1.04 0.64
CA ARG A 34 -12.28 -2.18 1.50
C ARG A 34 -12.53 -3.52 0.80
N ASN A 35 -13.71 -3.72 0.23
CA ASN A 35 -14.04 -4.93 -0.51
C ASN A 35 -13.12 -5.15 -1.73
N LEU A 36 -12.70 -4.08 -2.40
CA LEU A 36 -11.73 -4.17 -3.49
C LEU A 36 -10.34 -4.59 -2.98
N ALA A 37 -9.87 -3.99 -1.88
CA ALA A 37 -8.60 -4.35 -1.27
C ALA A 37 -8.58 -5.81 -0.80
N GLU A 38 -9.67 -6.29 -0.20
CA GLU A 38 -9.83 -7.68 0.24
C GLU A 38 -9.79 -8.67 -0.93
N ARG A 39 -10.40 -8.33 -2.07
CA ARG A 39 -10.30 -9.14 -3.30
C ARG A 39 -8.89 -9.11 -3.93
N GLY A 40 -8.18 -8.00 -3.77
CA GLY A 40 -6.81 -7.82 -4.28
C GLY A 40 -5.76 -8.54 -3.44
N ALA A 41 -5.97 -8.63 -2.12
CA ALA A 41 -5.03 -9.25 -1.18
C ALA A 41 -4.55 -10.67 -1.59
N PRO A 42 -5.41 -11.63 -1.98
CA PRO A 42 -4.93 -12.95 -2.41
C PRO A 42 -4.12 -12.90 -3.70
N LEU A 43 -4.42 -11.98 -4.62
CA LEU A 43 -3.66 -11.81 -5.88
C LEU A 43 -2.26 -11.25 -5.58
N TRP A 44 -2.19 -10.25 -4.70
CA TRP A 44 -0.93 -9.70 -4.22
C TRP A 44 -0.09 -10.77 -3.51
N ASN A 45 -0.68 -11.50 -2.58
CA ASN A 45 0.01 -12.56 -1.84
C ASN A 45 0.58 -13.63 -2.77
N ARG A 46 -0.14 -13.97 -3.85
CA ARG A 46 0.36 -14.89 -4.87
C ARG A 46 1.57 -14.33 -5.60
N ALA A 47 1.50 -13.07 -6.06
CA ALA A 47 2.61 -12.43 -6.76
C ALA A 47 3.84 -12.30 -5.85
N GLN A 48 3.64 -11.90 -4.60
CA GLN A 48 4.70 -11.82 -3.59
C GLN A 48 5.33 -13.19 -3.34
N LYS A 49 4.52 -14.24 -3.18
CA LYS A 49 5.01 -15.61 -2.98
C LYS A 49 5.82 -16.11 -4.19
N GLU A 50 5.44 -15.74 -5.41
CA GLU A 50 6.21 -16.08 -6.60
C GLU A 50 7.60 -15.44 -6.58
N ILE A 51 7.69 -14.16 -6.18
CA ILE A 51 8.96 -13.46 -6.01
C ILE A 51 9.79 -14.14 -4.92
N GLU A 52 9.22 -14.39 -3.74
CA GLU A 52 9.91 -15.05 -2.62
C GLU A 52 10.42 -16.44 -2.99
N THR A 53 9.62 -17.21 -3.75
CA THR A 53 10.03 -18.53 -4.23
C THR A 53 11.24 -18.45 -5.17
N ARG A 54 11.29 -17.43 -6.03
CA ARG A 54 12.43 -17.21 -6.95
C ARG A 54 13.67 -16.71 -6.23
N LEU A 55 13.49 -15.91 -5.18
CA LEU A 55 14.60 -15.44 -4.33
C LEU A 55 15.17 -16.57 -3.47
N GLY A 56 14.33 -17.53 -3.08
CA GLY A 56 14.71 -18.68 -2.27
C GLY A 56 15.14 -18.31 -0.85
N GLY A 57 15.29 -19.31 0.03
CA GLY A 57 15.81 -19.17 1.39
C GLY A 57 15.39 -17.88 2.10
N ASP A 58 16.37 -17.13 2.59
CA ASP A 58 16.17 -15.84 3.26
C ASP A 58 16.33 -14.64 2.29
N GLY A 59 16.25 -14.86 0.97
CA GLY A 59 16.59 -13.86 -0.05
C GLY A 59 15.70 -12.62 -0.02
N ALA A 60 14.41 -12.79 0.27
CA ALA A 60 13.49 -11.67 0.45
C ALA A 60 13.83 -10.83 1.69
N GLU A 61 14.20 -11.47 2.81
CA GLU A 61 14.60 -10.78 4.03
C GLU A 61 15.91 -10.01 3.85
N GLN A 62 16.88 -10.60 3.16
CA GLN A 62 18.15 -9.95 2.83
C GLN A 62 17.94 -8.73 1.93
N LEU A 63 17.09 -8.83 0.91
CA LEU A 63 16.74 -7.70 0.05
C LEU A 63 16.11 -6.55 0.85
N LEU A 64 15.16 -6.87 1.73
CA LEU A 64 14.54 -5.88 2.61
C LEU A 64 15.55 -5.25 3.57
N ALA A 65 16.49 -6.04 4.10
CA ALA A 65 17.56 -5.52 4.95
C ALA A 65 18.48 -4.55 4.20
N LEU A 66 18.80 -4.83 2.93
CA LEU A 66 19.58 -3.94 2.08
C LEU A 66 18.83 -2.65 1.76
N LEU A 67 17.56 -2.74 1.38
CA LEU A 67 16.72 -1.56 1.09
C LEU A 67 16.63 -0.62 2.30
N ARG A 68 16.40 -1.17 3.50
CA ARG A 68 16.38 -0.37 4.75
C ARG A 68 17.68 0.38 5.01
N ARG A 69 18.84 -0.21 4.67
CA ARG A 69 20.13 0.48 4.82
C ARG A 69 20.24 1.68 3.88
N LEU A 70 19.76 1.54 2.64
CA LEU A 70 19.74 2.64 1.66
C LEU A 70 18.76 3.75 2.06
N ASP A 71 17.61 3.39 2.64
CA ASP A 71 16.61 4.37 3.08
C ASP A 71 17.04 5.14 4.35
N CYS A 72 17.88 4.54 5.21
CA CYS A 72 18.42 5.21 6.39
C CYS A 72 19.57 6.19 6.09
N GLU A 73 20.10 6.20 4.87
CA GLU A 73 21.18 7.12 4.44
C GLU A 73 20.64 8.42 3.81
N GLN A 74 19.32 8.66 3.85
CA GLN A 74 18.67 9.89 3.36
C GLN A 74 17.89 10.61 4.46
#